data_AF-A0A1G4EB93-F1
#
_entry.id   AF-A0A1G4EB93-F1
#
_cell.length_a   1.000
_cell.length_b   1.000
_cell.length_c   1.000
_cell.angle_alpha   90.00
_cell.angle_beta   90.00
_cell.angle_gamma   90.00
#
_symmetry.space_group_name_H-M   'P 1'
#
loop_
_entity.id
_entity.type
_entity.pdbx_description
1 polymer ?
#
loop_
_entity_poly.entity_id
_entity_poly.type
_entity_poly.pdbx_seq_one_letter_code
_entity_poly.pdbx_strand_id
1 'polypeptide(L)'
;MLTEKEKKRWIKNVMLFKNQNSLEMTDEDLSDRIDNFKGPVGTKTMLCVWNYVHDHEKQKYIRMVEGMRDTCRRLADYYNVPREYETEKFRYVHDKIIKMLMKREGFEIKNIKKFAADGPICARWEFQRYLKLKRRSWADFTQRMERKWTKKLQHLFRSHTCLGFCWV
;
A
#
# COMPACT_ATOMS: atom_id res chain seq x y z
N MET A 1 -20.91 -11.51 -26.63
CA MET A 1 -19.83 -12.49 -26.35
C MET A 1 -18.49 -11.91 -26.75
N LEU A 2 -17.40 -12.22 -26.04
CA LEU A 2 -16.06 -11.76 -26.42
C LEU A 2 -15.60 -12.45 -27.70
N THR A 3 -15.05 -11.68 -28.64
CA THR A 3 -14.40 -12.19 -29.85
C THR A 3 -13.14 -12.97 -29.50
N GLU A 4 -12.70 -13.87 -30.38
CA GLU A 4 -11.50 -14.68 -30.14
C GLU A 4 -10.22 -13.83 -30.05
N LYS A 5 -10.22 -12.68 -30.72
CA LYS A 5 -9.16 -11.65 -30.61
C LYS A 5 -9.14 -11.02 -29.21
N GLU A 6 -10.29 -10.73 -28.63
CA GLU A 6 -10.40 -10.18 -27.27
C GLU A 6 -10.03 -11.21 -26.20
N LYS A 7 -10.41 -12.48 -26.36
CA LYS A 7 -9.96 -13.56 -25.47
C LYS A 7 -8.45 -13.73 -25.49
N LYS A 8 -7.83 -13.78 -26.68
CA LYS A 8 -6.36 -13.84 -26.83
C LYS A 8 -5.67 -12.63 -26.18
N ARG A 9 -6.24 -11.42 -26.32
CA ARG A 9 -5.71 -10.21 -25.68
C ARG A 9 -5.81 -10.27 -24.17
N TRP A 10 -6.96 -10.71 -23.63
CA TRP A 10 -7.15 -10.91 -22.20
C TRP A 10 -6.12 -11.88 -21.62
N ILE A 11 -5.94 -13.05 -22.25
CA ILE A 11 -4.94 -14.03 -21.83
C ILE A 11 -3.54 -13.40 -21.79
N LYS A 12 -3.12 -12.72 -22.87
CA LYS A 12 -1.81 -12.04 -22.91
C LYS A 12 -1.63 -11.04 -21.78
N ASN A 13 -2.62 -10.18 -21.54
CA ASN A 13 -2.55 -9.17 -20.48
C ASN A 13 -2.52 -9.80 -19.08
N VAL A 14 -3.30 -10.86 -18.83
CA VAL A 14 -3.27 -11.57 -17.54
C VAL A 14 -1.93 -12.29 -17.33
N MET A 15 -1.37 -12.90 -18.38
CA MET A 15 -0.08 -13.60 -18.30
C MET A 15 1.09 -12.68 -17.92
N LEU A 16 1.02 -11.38 -18.22
CA LEU A 16 2.01 -10.40 -17.76
C LEU A 16 2.09 -10.34 -16.22
N PHE A 17 1.01 -10.66 -15.50
CA PHE A 17 0.93 -10.53 -14.05
C PHE A 17 0.88 -11.88 -13.32
N LYS A 18 0.51 -12.97 -14.01
CA LYS A 18 0.28 -14.30 -13.41
C LYS A 18 1.54 -15.02 -12.91
N ASN A 19 2.72 -14.66 -13.42
CA ASN A 19 3.86 -15.59 -13.43
C ASN A 19 4.88 -15.43 -12.29
N GLN A 20 4.55 -14.81 -11.16
CA GLN A 20 5.50 -14.67 -10.04
C GLN A 20 4.80 -14.42 -8.70
N ASN A 21 5.46 -14.88 -7.63
CA ASN A 21 5.13 -14.47 -6.26
C ASN A 21 5.19 -12.94 -6.18
N SER A 22 4.12 -12.31 -5.71
CA SER A 22 4.04 -10.85 -5.51
C SER A 22 5.12 -10.29 -4.57
N LEU A 23 5.82 -11.17 -3.83
CA LEU A 23 6.94 -10.84 -2.95
C LEU A 23 8.25 -10.48 -3.68
N GLU A 24 8.47 -11.00 -4.90
CA GLU A 24 9.71 -10.83 -5.66
C GLU A 24 9.63 -9.76 -6.76
N MET A 25 8.43 -9.24 -7.04
CA MET A 25 8.24 -8.23 -8.06
C MET A 25 8.84 -6.89 -7.62
N THR A 26 9.68 -6.29 -8.44
CA THR A 26 10.23 -4.95 -8.18
C THR A 26 9.29 -3.84 -8.68
N ASP A 27 9.58 -2.59 -8.31
CA ASP A 27 8.79 -1.45 -8.79
C ASP A 27 8.99 -1.17 -10.27
N GLU A 28 10.18 -1.46 -10.77
CA GLU A 28 10.58 -1.43 -12.17
C GLU A 28 9.81 -2.50 -12.95
N ASP A 29 9.83 -3.76 -12.48
CA ASP A 29 9.10 -4.86 -13.12
C ASP A 29 7.60 -4.57 -13.24
N LEU A 30 7.00 -4.03 -12.18
CA LEU A 30 5.58 -3.68 -12.20
C LEU A 30 5.31 -2.52 -13.18
N SER A 31 6.21 -1.54 -13.26
CA SER A 31 6.09 -0.42 -14.21
C SER A 31 6.16 -0.91 -15.65
N ASP A 32 7.12 -1.79 -15.95
CA ASP A 32 7.30 -2.36 -17.27
C ASP A 32 6.09 -3.17 -17.71
N ARG A 33 5.47 -3.95 -16.81
CA ARG A 33 4.23 -4.69 -17.09
C ARG A 33 3.06 -3.77 -17.39
N ILE A 34 2.91 -2.70 -16.61
CA ILE A 34 1.86 -1.69 -16.85
C ILE A 34 2.08 -1.03 -18.21
N ASP A 35 3.32 -0.67 -18.56
CA ASP A 35 3.61 0.00 -19.84
C ASP A 35 3.44 -0.94 -21.04
N ASN A 36 3.62 -2.25 -20.84
CA ASN A 36 3.47 -3.27 -21.87
C ASN A 36 2.03 -3.74 -22.14
N PHE A 37 1.01 -3.18 -21.49
CA PHE A 37 -0.38 -3.50 -21.77
C PHE A 37 -0.71 -3.45 -23.27
N LYS A 38 -1.52 -4.41 -23.73
CA LYS A 38 -1.92 -4.49 -25.14
C LYS A 38 -3.40 -4.17 -25.30
N GLY A 39 -3.66 -3.16 -26.15
CA GLY A 39 -5.00 -2.76 -26.60
C GLY A 39 -5.95 -2.30 -25.49
N PRO A 40 -7.20 -2.00 -25.86
CA PRO A 40 -8.25 -1.71 -24.88
C PRO A 40 -8.47 -2.86 -23.89
N VAL A 41 -8.81 -2.49 -22.65
CA VAL A 41 -8.94 -3.40 -21.51
C VAL A 41 -10.39 -3.48 -21.04
N GLY A 42 -10.92 -4.69 -20.92
CA GLY A 42 -12.25 -4.91 -20.35
C GLY A 42 -12.21 -5.06 -18.83
N THR A 43 -13.38 -4.94 -18.18
CA THR A 43 -13.57 -5.01 -16.72
C THR A 43 -12.82 -6.17 -16.06
N LYS A 44 -12.93 -7.40 -16.59
CA LYS A 44 -12.23 -8.58 -16.04
C LYS A 44 -10.71 -8.42 -16.03
N THR A 45 -10.15 -7.82 -17.07
CA THR A 45 -8.70 -7.54 -17.16
C THR A 45 -8.30 -6.49 -16.13
N MET A 46 -9.09 -5.41 -16.04
CA MET A 46 -8.83 -4.32 -15.10
C MET A 46 -8.82 -4.80 -13.65
N LEU A 47 -9.83 -5.57 -13.24
CA LEU A 47 -9.91 -6.13 -11.88
C LEU A 47 -8.76 -7.09 -11.58
N CYS A 48 -8.41 -7.96 -12.54
CA CYS A 48 -7.31 -8.90 -12.37
C CYS A 48 -5.98 -8.16 -12.16
N VAL A 49 -5.64 -7.21 -13.04
CA VAL A 49 -4.38 -6.47 -12.92
C VAL A 49 -4.37 -5.57 -11.70
N TRP A 50 -5.51 -4.94 -11.39
CA TRP A 50 -5.64 -4.12 -10.20
C TRP A 50 -5.25 -4.90 -8.95
N ASN A 51 -5.71 -6.15 -8.80
CA ASN A 51 -5.36 -6.96 -7.63
C ASN A 51 -3.85 -7.12 -7.47
N TYR A 52 -3.12 -7.35 -8.57
CA TYR A 52 -1.65 -7.45 -8.52
C TYR A 52 -0.99 -6.13 -8.11
N VAL A 53 -1.40 -5.02 -8.72
CA VAL A 53 -0.86 -3.69 -8.39
C VAL A 53 -1.18 -3.31 -6.94
N HIS A 54 -2.41 -3.58 -6.52
CA HIS A 54 -2.89 -3.34 -5.16
C HIS A 54 -2.07 -4.13 -4.15
N ASP A 55 -1.89 -5.43 -4.36
CA ASP A 55 -1.15 -6.29 -3.45
C ASP A 55 0.31 -5.86 -3.35
N HIS A 56 0.93 -5.49 -4.47
CA HIS A 56 2.30 -4.95 -4.49
C HIS A 56 2.45 -3.71 -3.62
N GLU A 57 1.56 -2.71 -3.79
CA GLU A 57 1.61 -1.49 -2.99
C GLU A 57 1.25 -1.72 -1.52
N LYS A 58 0.32 -2.64 -1.25
CA LYS A 58 -0.02 -3.08 0.12
C LYS A 58 1.16 -3.75 0.81
N GLN A 59 1.95 -4.56 0.11
CA GLN A 59 3.14 -5.18 0.68
C GLN A 59 4.18 -4.14 1.11
N LYS A 60 4.37 -3.05 0.35
CA LYS A 60 5.24 -1.95 0.79
C LYS A 60 4.73 -1.29 2.06
N TYR A 61 3.41 -1.10 2.17
CA TYR A 61 2.81 -0.58 3.39
C TYR A 61 3.07 -1.52 4.58
N ILE A 62 2.90 -2.83 4.40
CA ILE A 62 3.19 -3.84 5.44
C ILE A 62 4.65 -3.77 5.88
N ARG A 63 5.61 -3.72 4.95
CA ARG A 63 7.04 -3.57 5.26
C ARG A 63 7.34 -2.28 6.04
N MET A 64 6.64 -1.19 5.74
CA MET A 64 6.73 0.05 6.53
C MET A 64 6.23 -0.16 7.97
N VAL A 65 5.11 -0.87 8.17
CA VAL A 65 4.60 -1.19 9.52
C VAL A 65 5.58 -2.08 10.30
N GLU A 66 6.22 -3.03 9.63
CA GLU A 66 7.28 -3.86 10.22
C GLU A 66 8.48 -3.01 10.65
N GLY A 67 8.99 -2.16 9.75
CA GLY A 67 10.11 -1.24 10.05
C GLY A 67 9.80 -0.20 11.13
N MET A 68 8.52 0.13 11.33
CA MET A 68 8.09 0.99 12.43
C MET A 68 8.37 0.36 13.82
N ARG A 69 8.45 -0.97 13.95
CA ARG A 69 8.83 -1.59 15.22
C ARG A 69 10.26 -1.24 15.60
N ASP A 70 11.17 -1.29 14.64
CA ASP A 70 12.57 -0.94 14.87
C ASP A 70 12.76 0.55 15.12
N THR A 71 11.99 1.39 14.42
CA THR A 71 11.93 2.82 14.70
C THR A 71 11.48 3.09 16.14
N CYS A 72 10.46 2.36 16.62
CA CYS A 72 9.99 2.48 18.00
C CYS A 72 11.07 2.08 19.01
N ARG A 73 11.77 0.96 18.80
CA ARG A 73 12.86 0.51 19.67
C ARG A 73 13.97 1.56 19.78
N ARG A 74 14.46 2.06 18.63
CA ARG A 74 15.50 3.09 18.59
C ARG A 74 15.09 4.38 19.32
N LEU A 75 13.83 4.79 19.18
CA LEU A 75 13.31 5.95 19.91
C LEU A 75 13.23 5.68 21.41
N ALA A 76 12.82 4.48 21.83
CA ALA A 76 12.76 4.12 23.24
C ALA A 76 14.15 4.13 23.88
N ASP A 77 15.15 3.55 23.19
CA ASP A 77 16.55 3.57 23.61
C ASP A 77 17.06 5.02 23.76
N TYR A 78 16.80 5.88 22.76
CA TYR A 78 17.22 7.28 22.78
C TYR A 78 16.63 8.09 23.96
N TYR A 79 15.38 7.80 24.34
CA TYR A 79 14.68 8.51 25.42
C TYR A 79 14.74 7.77 26.77
N ASN A 80 15.49 6.67 26.87
CA ASN A 80 15.56 5.78 28.04
C ASN A 80 14.18 5.35 28.56
N VAL A 81 13.30 4.95 27.64
CA VAL A 81 11.92 4.54 27.96
C VAL A 81 11.89 3.07 28.37
N PRO A 82 11.19 2.71 29.47
CA PRO A 82 11.01 1.31 29.87
C PRO A 82 10.31 0.46 28.81
N ARG A 83 10.68 -0.82 28.71
CA ARG A 83 10.18 -1.77 27.70
C ARG A 83 8.66 -1.96 27.76
N GLU A 84 8.07 -1.88 28.95
CA GLU A 84 6.64 -1.97 29.18
C GLU A 84 5.91 -0.81 28.48
N TYR A 85 6.41 0.42 28.67
CA TYR A 85 5.85 1.62 28.05
C TYR A 85 6.07 1.64 26.54
N GLU A 86 7.26 1.23 26.06
CA GLU A 86 7.53 1.03 24.63
C GLU A 86 6.49 0.11 24.00
N THR A 87 6.29 -1.07 24.58
CA THR A 87 5.39 -2.10 24.05
C THR A 87 3.94 -1.61 24.04
N GLU A 88 3.51 -0.94 25.11
CA GLU A 88 2.16 -0.36 25.22
C GLU A 88 1.92 0.69 24.12
N LYS A 89 2.85 1.63 23.94
CA LYS A 89 2.69 2.72 22.96
C LYS A 89 2.84 2.22 21.52
N PHE A 90 3.72 1.26 21.27
CA PHE A 90 3.82 0.63 19.96
C PHE A 90 2.49 -0.06 19.59
N ARG A 91 1.91 -0.85 20.50
CA ARG A 91 0.61 -1.51 20.28
C ARG A 91 -0.49 -0.49 19.94
N TYR A 92 -0.57 0.60 20.71
CA TYR A 92 -1.52 1.68 20.43
C TYR A 92 -1.36 2.25 19.01
N VAL A 93 -0.13 2.55 18.61
CA VAL A 93 0.17 3.12 17.29
C VAL A 93 -0.12 2.11 16.18
N HIS A 94 0.30 0.85 16.36
CA HIS A 94 0.05 -0.25 15.44
C HIS A 94 -1.45 -0.43 15.18
N ASP A 95 -2.29 -0.46 16.21
CA ASP A 95 -3.75 -0.59 16.06
C ASP A 95 -4.35 0.54 15.23
N LYS A 96 -3.82 1.77 15.37
CA LYS A 96 -4.28 2.92 14.57
C LYS A 96 -3.82 2.82 13.12
N ILE A 97 -2.62 2.33 12.87
CA ILE A 97 -2.07 2.08 11.53
C ILE A 97 -2.91 1.03 10.79
N ILE A 98 -3.23 -0.09 11.45
CA ILE A 98 -4.06 -1.16 10.87
C ILE A 98 -5.47 -0.66 10.57
N LYS A 99 -6.09 0.11 11.48
CA LYS A 99 -7.41 0.73 11.23
C LYS A 99 -7.41 1.64 10.00
N MET A 100 -6.33 2.38 9.76
CA MET A 100 -6.21 3.23 8.57
C MET A 100 -6.00 2.42 7.29
N LEU A 101 -5.24 1.31 7.35
CA LEU A 101 -5.13 0.38 6.23
C LEU A 101 -6.49 -0.19 5.85
N MET A 102 -7.28 -0.69 6.82
CA MET A 102 -8.62 -1.23 6.56
C MET A 102 -9.56 -0.20 5.89
N LYS A 103 -9.53 1.05 6.33
CA LYS A 103 -10.29 2.13 5.69
C LYS A 103 -9.87 2.35 4.23
N ARG A 104 -8.56 2.30 3.97
CA ARG A 104 -8.01 2.42 2.62
C ARG A 104 -8.42 1.24 1.73
N GLU A 105 -8.33 0.00 2.21
CA GLU A 105 -8.77 -1.19 1.47
C GLU A 105 -10.24 -1.05 1.03
N GLY A 106 -11.11 -0.61 1.94
CA GLY A 106 -12.52 -0.37 1.62
C GLY A 106 -12.73 0.71 0.55
N PHE A 107 -11.92 1.77 0.58
CA PHE A 107 -11.94 2.82 -0.46
C PHE A 107 -11.43 2.29 -1.80
N GLU A 108 -10.33 1.53 -1.80
CA GLU A 108 -9.71 0.98 -3.00
C GLU A 108 -10.65 0.02 -3.74
N ILE A 109 -11.31 -0.89 -3.02
CA ILE A 109 -12.29 -1.83 -3.59
C ILE A 109 -13.45 -1.08 -4.26
N LYS A 110 -13.98 -0.04 -3.60
CA LYS A 110 -15.07 0.77 -4.16
C LYS A 110 -14.60 1.53 -5.41
N ASN A 111 -13.38 2.07 -5.35
CA ASN A 111 -12.86 2.89 -6.43
C ASN A 111 -12.58 2.09 -7.70
N ILE A 112 -11.97 0.91 -7.61
CA ILE A 112 -11.76 0.06 -8.80
C ILE A 112 -13.07 -0.44 -9.38
N LYS A 113 -14.04 -0.82 -8.55
CA LYS A 113 -15.37 -1.26 -9.01
C LYS A 113 -16.07 -0.15 -9.79
N LYS A 114 -15.99 1.09 -9.30
CA LYS A 114 -16.54 2.26 -10.01
C LYS A 114 -15.82 2.49 -11.34
N PHE A 115 -14.49 2.60 -11.31
CA PHE A 115 -13.69 2.82 -12.53
C PHE A 115 -13.95 1.75 -13.61
N ALA A 116 -14.06 0.48 -13.19
CA ALA A 116 -14.27 -0.63 -14.11
C ALA A 116 -15.73 -0.78 -14.60
N ALA A 117 -16.67 0.00 -14.05
CA ALA A 117 -18.07 0.03 -14.43
C ALA A 117 -18.42 1.16 -15.44
N ASP A 118 -17.52 2.12 -15.65
CA ASP A 118 -17.74 3.29 -16.52
C ASP A 118 -17.81 2.92 -18.03
N GLY A 119 -17.61 1.65 -18.39
CA GLY A 119 -17.85 1.15 -19.75
C GLY A 119 -17.37 -0.30 -19.93
N PRO A 120 -17.83 -1.01 -20.98
CA PRO A 120 -17.43 -2.40 -21.23
C PRO A 120 -15.95 -2.54 -21.63
N ILE A 121 -15.36 -1.46 -22.16
CA ILE A 121 -13.98 -1.39 -22.66
C ILE A 121 -13.39 -0.03 -22.28
N CYS A 122 -12.23 -0.04 -21.62
CA CYS A 122 -11.46 1.16 -21.27
C CYS A 122 -10.25 1.28 -22.20
N ALA A 123 -9.89 2.50 -22.60
CA ALA A 123 -8.70 2.71 -23.40
C ALA A 123 -7.45 2.35 -22.58
N ARG A 124 -6.46 1.75 -23.25
CA ARG A 124 -5.22 1.30 -22.59
C ARG A 124 -4.59 2.39 -21.73
N TRP A 125 -4.44 3.59 -22.31
CA TRP A 125 -3.75 4.70 -21.69
C TRP A 125 -4.49 5.24 -20.47
N GLU A 126 -5.83 5.16 -20.46
CA GLU A 126 -6.66 5.54 -19.32
C GLU A 126 -6.41 4.61 -18.13
N PHE A 127 -6.41 3.30 -18.37
CA PHE A 127 -6.14 2.35 -17.30
C PHE A 127 -4.68 2.40 -16.83
N GLN A 128 -3.71 2.59 -17.73
CA GLN A 128 -2.32 2.83 -17.35
C GLN A 128 -2.19 4.06 -16.45
N ARG A 129 -2.85 5.17 -16.82
CA ARG A 129 -2.89 6.39 -16.01
C ARG A 129 -3.54 6.14 -14.64
N TYR A 130 -4.64 5.41 -14.60
CA TYR A 130 -5.31 5.01 -13.37
C TYR A 130 -4.35 4.27 -12.42
N LEU A 131 -3.66 3.24 -12.91
CA LEU A 131 -2.72 2.45 -12.09
C LEU A 131 -1.55 3.32 -11.60
N LYS A 132 -0.96 4.16 -12.46
CA LYS A 132 0.13 5.07 -12.06
C LYS A 132 -0.31 6.05 -10.96
N LEU A 133 -1.52 6.61 -11.06
CA LEU A 133 -2.08 7.49 -10.04
C LEU A 133 -2.32 6.74 -8.71
N LYS A 134 -2.77 5.49 -8.78
CA LYS A 134 -2.98 4.66 -7.60
C LYS A 134 -1.69 4.31 -6.88
N ARG A 135 -0.64 3.95 -7.61
CA ARG A 135 0.69 3.70 -7.02
C ARG A 135 1.22 4.94 -6.30
N ARG A 136 1.13 6.12 -6.93
CA ARG A 136 1.50 7.40 -6.28
C ARG A 136 0.69 7.67 -5.01
N SER A 137 -0.63 7.47 -5.07
CA SER A 137 -1.50 7.62 -3.90
C SER A 137 -1.14 6.67 -2.75
N TRP A 138 -0.68 5.45 -3.06
CA TRP A 138 -0.20 4.49 -2.06
C TRP A 138 1.12 4.93 -1.45
N ALA A 139 2.10 5.34 -2.27
CA ALA A 139 3.36 5.90 -1.79
C ALA A 139 3.13 7.10 -0.84
N ASP A 140 2.29 8.05 -1.23
CA ASP A 140 1.94 9.22 -0.41
C ASP A 140 1.26 8.83 0.91
N PHE A 141 0.44 7.78 0.90
CA PHE A 141 -0.21 7.29 2.11
C PHE A 141 0.76 6.59 3.04
N THR A 142 1.59 5.70 2.52
CA THR A 142 2.64 5.01 3.29
C THR A 142 3.57 6.03 3.96
N GLN A 143 4.09 7.01 3.21
CA GLN A 143 4.98 8.04 3.74
C GLN A 143 4.29 8.93 4.79
N ARG A 144 3.03 9.32 4.57
CA ARG A 144 2.28 10.11 5.55
C ARG A 144 2.03 9.34 6.84
N MET A 145 1.71 8.05 6.73
CA MET A 145 1.47 7.19 7.88
C MET A 145 2.74 7.01 8.71
N GLU A 146 3.85 6.64 8.07
CA GLU A 146 5.15 6.53 8.71
C GLU A 146 5.51 7.84 9.46
N ARG A 147 5.51 8.98 8.74
CA ARG A 147 5.85 10.28 9.33
C ARG A 147 4.95 10.64 10.52
N LYS A 148 3.64 10.47 10.37
CA LYS A 148 2.67 10.81 11.42
C LYS A 148 2.92 10.00 12.68
N TRP A 149 3.10 8.70 12.54
CA TRP A 149 3.18 7.81 13.69
C TRP A 149 4.57 7.79 14.33
N THR A 150 5.63 7.98 13.55
CA THR A 150 6.98 8.24 14.07
C THR A 150 6.99 9.50 14.93
N LYS A 151 6.42 10.62 14.45
CA LYS A 151 6.28 11.84 15.24
C LYS A 151 5.45 11.63 16.52
N LYS A 152 4.40 10.81 16.45
CA LYS A 152 3.57 10.50 17.62
C LYS A 152 4.36 9.70 18.66
N LEU A 153 5.11 8.68 18.26
CA LEU A 153 5.98 7.91 19.16
C LEU A 153 7.05 8.80 19.80
N GLN A 154 7.74 9.61 19.00
CA GLN A 154 8.75 10.56 19.50
C GLN A 154 8.18 11.49 20.57
N HIS A 155 6.98 12.05 20.34
CA HIS A 155 6.32 12.92 21.30
C HIS A 155 5.91 12.19 22.59
N LEU A 156 5.41 10.95 22.47
CA LEU A 156 5.03 10.13 23.64
C LEU A 156 6.26 9.82 24.51
N PHE A 157 7.37 9.43 23.88
CA PHE A 157 8.59 9.04 24.59
C PHE A 157 9.30 10.24 25.22
N ARG A 158 9.44 11.35 24.49
CA ARG A 158 10.00 12.59 25.04
C ARG A 158 9.21 13.09 26.26
N SER A 159 7.88 13.05 26.20
CA SER A 159 7.03 13.49 27.30
C SER A 159 7.14 12.59 28.53
N HIS A 160 7.36 11.29 28.33
CA HIS A 160 7.60 10.34 29.43
C HIS A 160 8.91 10.66 30.15
N THR A 161 9.99 10.94 29.42
CA THR A 161 11.27 11.35 30.00
C THR A 161 11.13 12.65 30.80
N CYS A 162 10.46 13.68 30.27
CA CYS A 162 10.28 14.94 31.00
C CYS A 162 9.48 14.79 32.30
N LEU A 163 8.46 13.92 32.32
CA LEU A 163 7.71 13.65 33.55
C LEU A 163 8.55 12.92 34.59
N GLY A 164 9.49 12.06 34.19
CA GLY A 164 10.42 11.40 35.12
C GLY A 164 11.35 12.38 35.86
N PHE A 165 11.64 13.55 35.27
CA PHE A 165 12.49 14.58 35.87
C PHE A 165 11.75 15.62 36.72
N CYS A 166 10.41 15.68 36.65
CA CYS A 166 9.62 16.59 37.50
C CYS A 166 9.29 16.03 38.90
N TRP A 167 9.66 14.77 39.17
CA TRP A 167 9.44 14.09 40.45
C TRP A 167 10.76 13.75 41.18
N VAL A 168 11.86 14.43 40.83
CA VAL A 168 13.15 14.36 41.53
C VAL A 168 13.52 15.74 42.06
#